data_AF-A0A7M7JLD4-F1
#
_entry.id   AF-A0A7M7JLD4-F1
#
_cell.length_a   1.000
_cell.length_b   1.000
_cell.length_c   1.000
_cell.angle_alpha   90.00
_cell.angle_beta   90.00
_cell.angle_gamma   90.00
#
_symmetry.space_group_name_H-M   'P 1'
#
loop_
_entity.id
_entity.type
_entity.pdbx_description
1 polymer ?
#
loop_
_entity_poly.entity_id
_entity_poly.type
_entity_poly.pdbx_seq_one_letter_code
_entity_poly.pdbx_strand_id
1 'polypeptide(L)'
;MSVVKCDVDGQGMLHGHDTGTTPTRVIDSRMNLKGKVAMWQQKADQHAEKQKYNFFSERNGCGVKRVIDKNDPNYGRPEAGSKTDLRGQKAQREILKEIRELCEIIDEVGYHKKDGTVIIAFGQLFDLYTVISDKLVGSLLRARKKGLVDFEGEMLYQRRDDNVPITLLKTMEEVNRYFGYDGPRVFHFRQDED
;
A
#
# COMPACT_ATOMS: atom_id res chain seq x y z
N MET A 1 10.15 -13.30 -31.69
CA MET A 1 10.25 -12.73 -30.32
C MET A 1 10.81 -11.34 -30.46
N SER A 2 9.95 -10.32 -30.52
CA SER A 2 10.38 -8.94 -30.75
C SER A 2 10.51 -8.20 -29.42
N VAL A 3 11.71 -7.69 -29.17
CA VAL A 3 12.09 -6.90 -28.00
C VAL A 3 11.56 -5.49 -28.21
N VAL A 4 10.70 -5.01 -27.32
CA VAL A 4 10.23 -3.62 -27.33
C VAL A 4 11.24 -2.76 -26.57
N LYS A 5 12.04 -2.01 -27.32
CA LYS A 5 12.78 -0.85 -26.83
C LYS A 5 11.78 0.29 -26.60
N CYS A 6 11.76 0.87 -25.42
CA CYS A 6 11.05 2.12 -25.16
C CYS A 6 12.04 3.28 -25.35
N ASP A 7 11.87 4.04 -26.43
CA ASP A 7 12.47 5.36 -26.58
C ASP A 7 11.73 6.34 -25.66
N VAL A 8 12.50 7.07 -24.84
CA VAL A 8 12.02 8.13 -23.96
C VAL A 8 12.46 9.44 -24.59
N ASP A 9 11.58 10.05 -25.38
CA ASP A 9 11.60 11.48 -25.66
C ASP A 9 10.18 11.93 -26.01
N GLY A 10 9.56 12.67 -25.08
CA GLY A 10 8.18 13.11 -25.22
C GLY A 10 7.77 14.01 -24.07
N GLN A 11 7.94 15.32 -24.27
CA GLN A 11 7.35 16.37 -23.45
C GLN A 11 5.86 16.09 -23.20
N GLY A 12 5.49 15.86 -21.93
CA GLY A 12 4.13 15.52 -21.52
C GLY A 12 3.74 16.19 -20.21
N MET A 13 2.97 17.28 -20.36
CA MET A 13 2.12 18.00 -19.40
C MET A 13 2.00 17.45 -17.96
N LEU A 14 2.53 18.22 -17.01
CA LEU A 14 2.37 18.05 -15.57
C LEU A 14 0.90 18.21 -15.15
N HIS A 15 0.23 17.12 -14.77
CA HIS A 15 -1.11 17.13 -14.19
C HIS A 15 -1.05 17.41 -12.67
N GLY A 16 -1.71 18.50 -12.25
CA GLY A 16 -1.64 19.10 -10.92
C GLY A 16 -2.29 18.30 -9.78
N HIS A 17 -1.46 17.55 -9.07
CA HIS A 17 -1.31 17.47 -7.60
C HIS A 17 -2.36 18.17 -6.68
N ASP A 18 -3.31 17.43 -6.12
CA ASP A 18 -4.24 17.90 -5.04
C ASP A 18 -3.86 17.32 -3.65
N THR A 19 -3.31 18.15 -2.73
CA THR A 19 -2.83 17.74 -1.38
C THR A 19 -3.87 18.13 -0.36
N GLY A 20 -4.46 17.14 0.31
CA GLY A 20 -5.09 17.28 1.63
C GLY A 20 -4.08 17.28 2.79
N THR A 21 -2.80 17.55 2.52
CA THR A 21 -1.83 17.99 3.53
C THR A 21 -1.72 19.48 3.31
N THR A 22 -1.88 20.31 4.34
CA THR A 22 -1.53 21.74 4.27
C THR A 22 -0.15 21.82 3.62
N PRO A 23 -0.03 22.25 2.35
CA PRO A 23 1.28 22.29 1.74
C PRO A 23 2.02 23.36 2.53
N THR A 24 3.09 22.98 3.23
CA THR A 24 4.10 23.95 3.60
C THR A 24 4.39 24.71 2.32
N ARG A 25 3.97 25.97 2.32
CA ARG A 25 3.72 26.74 1.11
C ARG A 25 5.08 26.97 0.47
N VAL A 26 5.51 26.08 -0.40
CA VAL A 26 6.69 26.29 -1.24
C VAL A 26 6.27 27.29 -2.31
N ILE A 27 6.04 28.53 -1.87
CA ILE A 27 6.15 29.66 -2.77
C ILE A 27 7.63 29.72 -3.05
N ASP A 28 8.04 29.44 -4.28
CA ASP A 28 9.38 29.81 -4.68
C ASP A 28 9.49 31.33 -4.46
N SER A 29 10.33 31.72 -3.50
CA SER A 29 10.58 33.12 -3.14
C SER A 29 11.07 33.94 -4.34
N ARG A 30 11.49 33.28 -5.42
CA ARG A 30 11.94 33.87 -6.69
C ARG A 30 10.81 34.22 -7.65
N MET A 31 9.56 33.80 -7.40
CA MET A 31 8.44 34.16 -8.28
C MET A 31 7.98 35.60 -8.05
N ASN A 32 8.00 36.42 -9.11
CA ASN A 32 7.47 37.78 -9.08
C ASN A 32 5.94 37.77 -8.88
N LEU A 33 5.35 38.89 -8.44
CA LEU A 33 3.93 39.06 -8.16
C LEU A 33 3.04 38.60 -9.33
N LYS A 34 3.42 38.93 -10.56
CA LYS A 34 2.72 38.47 -11.79
C LYS A 34 2.66 36.95 -11.89
N GLY A 35 3.75 36.25 -11.57
CA GLY A 35 3.81 34.78 -11.57
C GLY A 35 2.93 34.17 -10.48
N LYS A 36 2.89 34.78 -9.29
CA LYS A 36 1.97 34.35 -8.22
C LYS A 36 0.51 34.52 -8.64
N VAL A 37 0.14 35.68 -9.17
CA VAL A 37 -1.23 35.95 -9.65
C VAL A 37 -1.64 34.96 -10.74
N ALA A 38 -0.76 34.68 -11.70
CA ALA A 38 -1.02 33.70 -12.75
C ALA A 38 -1.25 32.28 -12.19
N MET A 39 -0.46 31.85 -11.21
CA MET A 39 -0.63 30.56 -10.53
C MET A 39 -1.98 30.48 -9.78
N TRP A 40 -2.38 31.56 -9.10
CA TRP A 40 -3.69 31.62 -8.42
C TRP A 40 -4.85 31.60 -9.39
N GLN A 41 -4.74 32.32 -10.52
CA GLN A 41 -5.75 32.29 -11.56
C GLN A 41 -5.89 30.89 -12.16
N GLN A 42 -4.77 30.26 -12.52
CA GLN A 42 -4.75 28.87 -13.01
C GLN A 42 -5.43 27.91 -12.01
N LYS A 43 -5.16 28.07 -10.71
CA LYS A 43 -5.77 27.23 -9.68
C LYS A 43 -7.26 27.50 -9.52
N ALA A 44 -7.69 28.75 -9.63
CA ALA A 44 -9.11 29.13 -9.61
C ALA A 44 -9.85 28.54 -10.82
N ASP A 45 -9.23 28.59 -12.01
CA ASP A 45 -9.79 28.04 -13.24
C ASP A 45 -9.92 26.52 -13.16
N GLN A 46 -8.86 25.81 -12.74
CA GLN A 46 -8.90 24.36 -12.52
C GLN A 46 -9.96 23.95 -11.48
N HIS A 47 -10.10 24.72 -10.40
CA HIS A 47 -11.13 24.46 -9.40
C HIS A 47 -12.52 24.68 -10.00
N ALA A 48 -12.73 25.78 -10.72
CA ALA A 48 -13.99 26.04 -11.41
C ALA A 48 -14.35 24.91 -12.40
N GLU A 49 -13.37 24.40 -13.16
CA GLU A 49 -13.56 23.26 -14.07
C GLU A 49 -13.91 21.97 -13.34
N LYS A 50 -13.21 21.62 -12.25
CA LYS A 50 -13.53 20.44 -11.43
C LYS A 50 -14.94 20.52 -10.83
N GLN A 51 -15.33 21.71 -10.34
CA GLN A 51 -16.65 21.90 -9.75
C GLN A 51 -17.78 21.75 -10.76
N LYS A 52 -17.57 22.00 -12.06
CA LYS A 52 -18.61 21.76 -13.10
C LYS A 52 -19.14 20.31 -13.06
N TYR A 53 -18.28 19.35 -12.72
CA TYR A 53 -18.60 17.93 -12.69
C TYR A 53 -18.90 17.39 -11.28
N ASN A 54 -18.87 18.25 -10.26
CA ASN A 54 -19.10 17.85 -8.89
C ASN A 54 -20.61 17.79 -8.61
N PHE A 55 -21.09 16.63 -8.17
CA PHE A 55 -22.50 16.43 -7.82
C PHE A 55 -22.96 17.31 -6.64
N PHE A 56 -22.04 17.71 -5.76
CA PHE A 56 -22.35 18.46 -4.53
C PHE A 56 -22.18 19.98 -4.66
N SER A 57 -21.93 20.52 -5.86
CA SER A 57 -21.81 21.98 -6.05
C SER A 57 -23.13 22.60 -6.50
N GLU A 58 -23.71 23.48 -5.68
CA GLU A 58 -24.99 24.16 -5.92
C GLU A 58 -24.91 25.33 -6.92
N ARG A 59 -23.71 25.71 -7.38
CA ARG A 59 -23.51 26.86 -8.26
C ARG A 59 -23.95 26.53 -9.69
N ASN A 60 -25.21 26.82 -9.97
CA ASN A 60 -25.90 26.79 -11.26
C ASN A 60 -26.07 25.39 -11.87
N GLY A 61 -27.10 24.66 -11.42
CA GLY A 61 -27.80 23.64 -12.20
C GLY A 61 -26.93 22.61 -12.93
N CYS A 62 -26.50 21.58 -12.20
CA CYS A 62 -26.19 20.22 -12.69
C CYS A 62 -25.73 20.09 -14.17
N GLY A 63 -24.60 20.69 -14.53
CA GLY A 63 -24.09 20.65 -15.89
C GLY A 63 -23.07 19.54 -16.11
N VAL A 64 -23.52 18.38 -16.59
CA VAL A 64 -22.72 17.20 -16.98
C VAL A 64 -22.35 16.28 -15.80
N LYS A 65 -23.19 15.27 -15.56
CA LYS A 65 -22.72 14.02 -14.94
C LYS A 65 -21.60 13.50 -15.84
N ARG A 66 -20.37 13.34 -15.32
CA ARG A 66 -19.46 12.38 -15.97
C ARG A 66 -20.23 11.07 -15.99
N VAL A 67 -20.58 10.59 -17.18
CA VAL A 67 -21.20 9.28 -17.32
C VAL A 67 -20.13 8.30 -16.87
N ILE A 68 -20.26 7.87 -15.62
CA ILE A 68 -19.39 6.86 -15.04
C ILE A 68 -19.76 5.54 -15.69
N ASP A 69 -18.98 5.13 -16.68
CA ASP A 69 -19.12 3.82 -17.31
C ASP A 69 -18.45 2.78 -16.42
N LYS A 70 -19.21 1.75 -16.02
CA LYS A 70 -18.69 0.62 -15.24
C LYS A 70 -17.68 -0.22 -16.02
N ASN A 71 -17.72 -0.14 -17.36
CA ASN A 71 -16.82 -0.84 -18.25
C ASN A 71 -15.51 -0.06 -18.51
N ASP A 72 -15.41 1.19 -18.03
CA ASP A 72 -14.16 1.95 -18.11
C ASP A 72 -13.08 1.25 -17.24
N PRO A 73 -11.91 0.91 -17.80
CA PRO A 73 -10.79 0.35 -17.02
C PRO A 73 -10.35 1.22 -15.84
N ASN A 74 -10.63 2.53 -15.89
CA ASN A 74 -10.32 3.50 -14.85
C ASN A 74 -11.50 3.78 -13.91
N TYR A 75 -12.63 3.08 -14.06
CA TYR A 75 -13.76 3.19 -13.14
C TYR A 75 -13.35 2.81 -11.71
N GLY A 76 -13.72 3.65 -10.74
CA GLY A 76 -13.39 3.44 -9.32
C GLY A 76 -11.91 3.64 -8.96
N ARG A 77 -11.08 4.15 -9.89
CA ARG A 77 -9.67 4.44 -9.65
C ARG A 77 -9.41 5.94 -9.59
N PRO A 78 -8.49 6.40 -8.71
CA PRO A 78 -8.07 7.80 -8.71
C PRO A 78 -7.34 8.14 -10.01
N GLU A 79 -7.33 9.43 -10.36
CA GLU A 79 -6.52 9.93 -11.49
C GLU A 79 -5.04 9.53 -11.29
N ALA A 80 -4.42 8.94 -12.31
CA ALA A 80 -3.04 8.48 -12.26
C ALA A 80 -2.09 9.64 -11.93
N GLY A 81 -1.16 9.42 -10.99
CA GLY A 81 -0.24 10.46 -10.51
C GLY A 81 -0.86 11.51 -9.58
N SER A 82 -2.18 11.44 -9.34
CA SER A 82 -2.81 12.24 -8.28
C SER A 82 -2.28 11.84 -6.91
N LYS A 83 -2.48 12.70 -5.91
CA LYS A 83 -2.02 12.37 -4.56
C LYS A 83 -2.82 11.22 -3.94
N THR A 84 -4.07 11.02 -4.37
CA THR A 84 -4.87 9.86 -3.93
C THR A 84 -4.30 8.57 -4.49
N ASP A 85 -3.90 8.56 -5.76
CA ASP A 85 -3.20 7.43 -6.38
C ASP A 85 -1.87 7.13 -5.66
N LEU A 86 -1.02 8.14 -5.46
CA LEU A 86 0.25 7.99 -4.75
C LEU A 86 0.08 7.49 -3.30
N ARG A 87 -0.94 7.97 -2.58
CA ARG A 87 -1.27 7.48 -1.23
C ARG A 87 -1.71 6.01 -1.28
N GLY A 88 -2.53 5.63 -2.27
CA GLY A 88 -2.95 4.26 -2.48
C GLY A 88 -1.78 3.32 -2.75
N GLN A 89 -0.87 3.71 -3.66
CA GLN A 89 0.35 2.97 -3.95
C GLN A 89 1.26 2.85 -2.73
N LYS A 90 1.45 3.93 -1.97
CA LYS A 90 2.24 3.91 -0.74
C LYS A 90 1.62 2.94 0.27
N ALA A 91 0.34 3.07 0.55
CA ALA A 91 -0.36 2.17 1.47
C ALA A 91 -0.24 0.71 1.03
N GLN A 92 -0.40 0.42 -0.27
CA GLN A 92 -0.22 -0.92 -0.81
C GLN A 92 1.20 -1.46 -0.56
N ARG A 93 2.25 -0.65 -0.76
CA ARG A 93 3.63 -1.07 -0.48
C ARG A 93 3.86 -1.38 0.99
N GLU A 94 3.35 -0.54 1.90
CA GLU A 94 3.46 -0.80 3.35
C GLU A 94 2.78 -2.12 3.72
N ILE A 95 1.60 -2.38 3.18
CA ILE A 95 0.87 -3.64 3.43
C ILE A 95 1.66 -4.86 2.93
N LEU A 96 2.25 -4.78 1.74
CA LEU A 96 3.04 -5.89 1.20
C LEU A 96 4.31 -6.13 2.04
N LYS A 97 4.92 -5.05 2.52
CA LYS A 97 6.06 -5.11 3.44
C LYS A 97 5.68 -5.78 4.77
N GLU A 98 4.56 -5.38 5.39
CA GLU A 98 4.04 -5.99 6.63
C GLU A 98 3.84 -7.52 6.47
N ILE A 99 3.30 -7.96 5.33
CA ILE A 99 3.08 -9.40 5.05
C ILE A 99 4.41 -10.15 4.92
N ARG A 100 5.40 -9.56 4.23
CA ARG A 100 6.73 -10.17 4.09
C ARG A 100 7.43 -10.31 5.43
N GLU A 101 7.44 -9.26 6.24
CA GLU A 101 8.04 -9.25 7.57
C GLU A 101 7.39 -10.29 8.49
N LEU A 102 6.07 -10.45 8.42
CA LEU A 102 5.37 -11.54 9.11
C LEU A 102 5.89 -12.92 8.69
N CYS A 103 6.12 -13.15 7.39
CA CYS A 103 6.66 -14.42 6.91
C CYS A 103 8.10 -14.64 7.40
N GLU A 104 8.93 -13.59 7.44
CA GLU A 104 10.29 -13.67 7.99
C GLU A 104 10.29 -14.07 9.46
N ILE A 105 9.40 -13.48 10.27
CA ILE A 105 9.29 -13.79 11.70
C ILE A 105 8.87 -15.26 11.90
N ILE A 106 7.89 -15.74 11.13
CA ILE A 106 7.45 -17.14 11.21
C ILE A 106 8.59 -18.09 10.78
N ASP A 107 9.32 -17.73 9.72
CA ASP A 107 10.46 -18.52 9.23
C ASP A 107 11.65 -18.53 10.23
N GLU A 108 11.89 -17.46 10.97
CA GLU A 108 13.00 -17.39 11.93
C GLU A 108 12.73 -18.14 13.24
N VAL A 109 11.48 -18.12 13.73
CA VAL A 109 11.13 -18.62 15.07
C VAL A 109 10.36 -19.94 15.02
N GLY A 110 9.72 -20.24 13.90
CA GLY A 110 8.88 -21.42 13.76
C GLY A 110 9.67 -22.72 13.61
N TYR A 111 8.95 -23.83 13.76
CA TYR A 111 9.49 -25.16 13.53
C TYR A 111 9.49 -25.49 12.04
N HIS A 112 10.68 -25.67 11.47
CA HIS A 112 10.83 -26.09 10.07
C HIS A 112 10.55 -27.59 9.90
N LYS A 113 9.61 -27.90 9.00
CA LYS A 113 9.34 -29.26 8.56
C LYS A 113 10.26 -29.67 7.41
N LYS A 114 10.38 -30.98 7.20
CA LYS A 114 11.16 -31.57 6.10
C LYS A 114 10.60 -31.24 4.71
N ASP A 115 9.34 -30.84 4.63
CA ASP A 115 8.66 -30.45 3.39
C ASP A 115 8.91 -28.98 2.99
N GLY A 116 9.66 -28.22 3.81
CA GLY A 116 9.93 -26.80 3.58
C GLY A 116 8.86 -25.85 4.14
N THR A 117 7.81 -26.38 4.78
CA THR A 117 6.83 -25.55 5.52
C THR A 117 7.33 -25.23 6.92
N VAL A 118 6.86 -24.12 7.48
CA VAL A 118 7.24 -23.68 8.84
C VAL A 118 5.98 -23.52 9.68
N ILE A 119 6.00 -24.02 10.92
CA ILE A 119 4.84 -23.96 11.82
C ILE A 119 5.19 -23.23 13.10
N ILE A 120 4.32 -22.32 13.52
CA ILE A 120 4.39 -21.65 14.82
C ILE A 120 3.00 -21.64 15.48
N ALA A 121 2.95 -21.74 16.81
CA ALA A 121 1.70 -21.61 17.54
C ALA A 121 1.24 -20.15 17.57
N PHE A 122 -0.07 -19.89 17.45
CA PHE A 122 -0.61 -18.53 17.43
C PHE A 122 -0.21 -17.71 18.68
N GLY A 123 -0.26 -18.31 19.87
CA GLY A 123 0.10 -17.61 21.11
C GLY A 123 1.55 -17.14 21.12
N GLN A 124 2.47 -18.02 20.69
CA GLN A 124 3.89 -17.68 20.57
C GLN A 124 4.13 -16.58 19.55
N LEU A 125 3.48 -16.67 18.38
CA LEU A 125 3.57 -15.64 17.34
C LEU A 125 2.99 -14.31 17.84
N PHE A 126 1.86 -14.35 18.55
CA PHE A 126 1.21 -13.17 19.10
C PHE A 126 2.11 -12.46 20.11
N ASP A 127 2.66 -13.19 21.08
CA ASP A 127 3.52 -12.62 22.11
C ASP A 127 4.76 -11.95 21.51
N LEU A 128 5.39 -12.57 20.51
CA LEU A 128 6.50 -11.96 19.76
C LEU A 128 6.07 -10.71 18.98
N TYR A 129 4.89 -10.75 18.37
CA TYR A 129 4.39 -9.65 17.55
C TYR A 129 3.86 -8.47 18.37
N THR A 130 3.51 -8.66 19.65
CA THR A 130 3.03 -7.57 20.52
C THR A 130 4.03 -6.42 20.67
N VAL A 131 5.33 -6.72 20.61
CA VAL A 131 6.41 -5.71 20.65
C VAL A 131 6.48 -4.92 19.34
N ILE A 132 6.01 -5.52 18.24
CA ILE A 132 6.17 -5.01 16.87
C ILE A 132 4.92 -4.24 16.43
N SER A 133 3.72 -4.84 16.54
CA SER A 133 2.46 -4.23 16.12
C SER A 133 1.22 -4.96 16.69
N ASP A 134 0.14 -4.21 16.87
CA ASP A 134 -1.20 -4.68 17.26
C ASP A 134 -2.01 -5.35 16.13
N LYS A 135 -1.45 -5.51 14.92
CA LYS A 135 -2.20 -5.87 13.71
C LYS A 135 -2.08 -7.35 13.27
N LEU A 136 -1.55 -8.23 14.11
CA LEU A 136 -1.16 -9.59 13.70
C LEU A 136 -2.26 -10.33 12.93
N VAL A 137 -3.48 -10.41 13.48
CA VAL A 137 -4.60 -11.13 12.84
C VAL A 137 -4.93 -10.56 11.47
N GLY A 138 -4.91 -9.23 11.32
CA GLY A 138 -5.11 -8.58 10.03
C GLY A 138 -4.02 -8.89 9.01
N SER A 139 -2.75 -8.95 9.46
CA SER A 139 -1.63 -9.34 8.61
C SER A 139 -1.71 -10.82 8.20
N LEU A 140 -2.08 -11.72 9.11
CA LEU A 140 -2.30 -13.15 8.83
C LEU A 140 -3.37 -13.37 7.77
N LEU A 141 -4.51 -12.67 7.88
CA LEU A 141 -5.60 -12.76 6.89
C LEU A 141 -5.14 -12.30 5.49
N ARG A 142 -4.33 -11.24 5.42
CA ARG A 142 -3.76 -10.76 4.15
C ARG A 142 -2.75 -11.75 3.57
N ALA A 143 -1.89 -12.34 4.41
CA ALA A 143 -0.94 -13.38 4.01
C ALA A 143 -1.68 -14.63 3.48
N ARG A 144 -2.76 -15.04 4.14
CA ARG A 144 -3.63 -16.15 3.72
C ARG A 144 -4.30 -15.88 2.37
N LYS A 145 -4.80 -14.66 2.14
CA LYS A 145 -5.35 -14.26 0.84
C LYS A 145 -4.32 -14.34 -0.30
N LYS A 146 -3.02 -14.30 0.02
CA LYS A 146 -1.91 -14.48 -0.94
C LYS A 146 -1.41 -15.92 -1.03
N GLY A 147 -1.98 -16.86 -0.26
CA GLY A 147 -1.55 -18.26 -0.25
C GLY A 147 -0.15 -18.47 0.34
N LEU A 148 0.27 -17.59 1.26
CA LEU A 148 1.56 -17.69 1.94
C LEU A 148 1.44 -18.42 3.28
N VAL A 149 0.33 -18.20 3.99
CA VAL A 149 0.08 -18.73 5.33
C VAL A 149 -1.28 -19.41 5.37
N ASP A 150 -1.40 -20.45 6.20
CA ASP A 150 -2.66 -21.12 6.50
C ASP A 150 -2.84 -21.35 8.00
N PHE A 151 -4.09 -21.29 8.46
CA PHE A 151 -4.51 -21.54 9.84
C PHE A 151 -6.02 -21.77 9.92
N GLU A 152 -6.45 -22.50 10.94
CA GLU A 152 -7.87 -22.80 11.18
C GLU A 152 -8.62 -21.59 11.76
N GLY A 153 -9.81 -21.30 11.22
CA GLY A 153 -10.69 -20.22 11.68
C GLY A 153 -10.50 -18.89 10.94
N GLU A 154 -11.38 -17.93 11.21
CA GLU A 154 -11.30 -16.57 10.64
C GLU A 154 -10.68 -15.57 11.61
N MET A 155 -11.05 -15.67 12.89
CA MET A 155 -10.59 -14.81 13.97
C MET A 155 -9.88 -15.66 15.00
N LEU A 156 -8.71 -15.20 15.45
CA LEU A 156 -7.93 -15.81 16.52
C LEU A 156 -7.86 -14.84 17.70
N TYR A 157 -8.12 -15.36 18.90
CA TYR A 157 -8.16 -14.59 20.14
C TYR A 157 -7.09 -15.12 21.09
N GLN A 158 -6.30 -14.20 21.66
CA GLN A 158 -5.30 -14.53 22.68
C GLN A 158 -5.95 -15.28 23.86
N ARG A 159 -5.22 -16.22 24.46
CA ARG A 159 -5.64 -17.12 25.57
C ARG A 159 -6.68 -18.16 25.22
N ARG A 160 -7.41 -18.00 24.11
CA ARG A 160 -8.37 -18.98 23.60
C ARG A 160 -7.72 -19.86 22.52
N ASP A 161 -7.10 -19.21 21.54
CA ASP A 161 -6.64 -19.84 20.31
C ASP A 161 -5.11 -19.97 20.26
N ASP A 162 -4.43 -19.85 21.41
CA ASP A 162 -2.96 -19.82 21.49
C ASP A 162 -2.29 -21.06 20.89
N ASN A 163 -2.99 -22.20 20.89
CA ASN A 163 -2.49 -23.47 20.38
C ASN A 163 -2.80 -23.69 18.88
N VAL A 164 -3.48 -22.76 18.21
CA VAL A 164 -3.79 -22.90 16.78
C VAL A 164 -2.48 -22.83 15.98
N PRO A 165 -2.18 -23.84 15.14
CA PRO A 165 -0.97 -23.85 14.33
C PRO A 165 -1.12 -22.88 13.16
N ILE A 166 -0.17 -21.94 13.07
CA ILE A 166 0.01 -21.06 11.92
C ILE A 166 1.09 -21.67 11.03
N THR A 167 0.73 -22.02 9.80
CA THR A 167 1.64 -22.68 8.85
C THR A 167 2.04 -21.72 7.74
N LEU A 168 3.33 -21.45 7.60
CA LEU A 168 3.92 -20.83 6.42
C LEU A 168 4.08 -21.89 5.33
N LEU A 169 3.39 -21.71 4.21
CA LEU A 169 3.26 -22.69 3.12
C LEU A 169 4.41 -22.64 2.10
N LYS A 170 5.25 -21.60 2.16
CA LYS A 170 6.29 -21.31 1.16
C LYS A 170 7.61 -21.04 1.86
N THR A 171 8.71 -21.43 1.23
CA THR A 171 10.04 -21.10 1.76
C THR A 171 10.30 -19.60 1.66
N MET A 172 11.21 -19.09 2.47
CA MET A 172 11.54 -17.66 2.45
C MET A 172 12.05 -17.19 1.08
N GLU A 173 12.73 -18.05 0.30
CA GLU A 173 13.15 -17.75 -1.07
C GLU A 173 11.96 -17.54 -2.00
N GLU A 174 10.92 -18.38 -1.90
CA GLU A 174 9.71 -18.24 -2.69
C GLU A 174 8.91 -16.99 -2.31
N VAL A 175 8.85 -16.68 -1.02
CA VAL A 175 8.22 -15.46 -0.50
C VAL A 175 8.96 -14.23 -1.03
N ASN A 176 10.28 -14.19 -0.94
CA ASN A 176 11.09 -13.08 -1.46
C ASN A 176 10.90 -12.90 -2.97
N ARG A 177 10.88 -14.00 -3.72
CA ARG A 177 10.60 -13.97 -5.17
C ARG A 177 9.21 -13.44 -5.47
N TYR A 178 8.20 -13.82 -4.69
CA TYR A 178 6.83 -13.34 -4.84
C TYR A 178 6.73 -11.81 -4.64
N PHE A 179 7.51 -11.25 -3.71
CA PHE A 179 7.55 -9.80 -3.46
C PHE A 179 8.60 -9.04 -4.29
N GLY A 180 9.41 -9.74 -5.10
CA GLY A 180 10.52 -9.13 -5.85
C GLY A 180 11.57 -8.50 -4.93
N TYR A 181 11.84 -9.12 -3.78
CA TYR A 181 12.75 -8.62 -2.76
C TYR A 181 14.10 -9.35 -2.80
N ASP A 182 15.18 -8.59 -2.81
CA ASP A 182 16.57 -9.05 -2.87
C ASP A 182 17.45 -8.51 -1.72
N GLY A 183 16.85 -7.77 -0.78
CA GLY A 183 17.55 -7.20 0.36
C GLY A 183 17.87 -8.21 1.48
N PRO A 184 18.57 -7.75 2.53
CA PRO A 184 18.83 -8.57 3.72
C PRO A 184 17.54 -8.83 4.51
N ARG A 185 17.54 -9.86 5.37
CA ARG A 185 16.45 -10.02 6.34
C ARG A 185 16.35 -8.76 7.20
N VAL A 186 15.13 -8.28 7.40
CA VAL A 186 14.91 -7.05 8.17
C VAL A 186 14.80 -7.40 9.65
N PHE A 187 14.13 -8.50 9.93
CA PHE A 187 14.05 -9.06 11.27
C PHE A 187 15.39 -9.70 11.67
N HIS A 188 15.92 -9.24 12.79
CA HIS A 188 17.05 -9.83 13.48
C HIS A 188 16.61 -10.01 14.92
N PHE A 189 16.52 -11.25 15.40
CA PHE A 189 16.36 -11.48 16.82
C PHE A 189 17.57 -10.89 17.54
N ARG A 190 17.38 -9.85 18.36
CA ARG A 190 18.43 -9.37 19.26
C ARG A 190 18.57 -10.44 20.34
N GLN A 191 19.58 -11.30 20.22
CA GLN A 191 19.99 -12.15 21.32
C GLN A 191 20.64 -11.23 22.35
N ASP A 192 19.86 -10.80 23.33
CA ASP A 192 20.45 -10.33 24.58
C ASP A 192 20.95 -11.59 25.29
N GLU A 193 22.27 -11.80 25.29
CA GLU A 193 22.92 -12.82 26.12
C GLU A 193 22.70 -12.50 27.60
N ASP A 194 22.46 -13.55 28.39
CA ASP A 194 22.28 -13.53 29.85
C ASP A 194 23.46 -12.90 30.63
#